data_AF-A0A5J4QAT6-F1
#
_entry.id   AF-A0A5J4QAT6-F1
#
_cell.length_a   1.000
_cell.length_b   1.000
_cell.length_c   1.000
_cell.angle_alpha   90.00
_cell.angle_beta   90.00
_cell.angle_gamma   90.00
#
_symmetry.space_group_name_H-M   'P 1'
#
loop_
_entity.id
_entity.type
_entity.pdbx_description
1 polymer ?
#
loop_
_entity_poly.entity_id
_entity_poly.type
_entity_poly.pdbx_seq_one_letter_code
_entity_poly.pdbx_strand_id
1 'polypeptide(L)'
;VSIALGIAKAISPRSYNLQKTEPYECGVPTRGNSWMQFHVGYYLFAILFLMFDVETVFLFPWAVIARNLGGAGLTAILFFLIILVLGLAYAWRKGALIWK
;
A
#
# COMPACT_ATOMS: atom_id res chain seq x y z
N VAL A 1 -22.42 4.79 2.21
CA VAL A 1 -21.85 5.56 1.08
C VAL A 1 -22.86 5.80 -0.03
N SER A 2 -23.53 4.76 -0.54
CA SER A 2 -24.48 4.87 -1.66
C SER A 2 -25.67 5.82 -1.40
N ILE A 3 -26.25 5.77 -0.19
CA ILE A 3 -27.35 6.68 0.22
C ILE A 3 -26.87 8.14 0.26
N ALA A 4 -25.68 8.39 0.82
CA ALA A 4 -25.10 9.73 0.90
C ALA A 4 -24.80 10.30 -0.50
N LEU A 5 -24.22 9.49 -1.40
CA LEU A 5 -24.00 9.88 -2.79
C LEU A 5 -25.32 10.13 -3.54
N GLY A 6 -26.36 9.34 -3.24
CA GLY A 6 -27.70 9.51 -3.81
C GLY A 6 -28.34 10.84 -3.42
N ILE A 7 -28.34 11.18 -2.14
CA ILE A 7 -28.86 12.46 -1.61
C ILE A 7 -28.06 13.64 -2.18
N ALA A 8 -26.73 13.53 -2.18
CA ALA A 8 -25.85 14.57 -2.75
C ALA A 8 -26.15 14.81 -4.24
N LYS A 9 -26.36 13.74 -5.02
CA LYS A 9 -26.70 13.84 -6.45
C LYS A 9 -28.08 14.45 -6.72
N ALA A 10 -29.02 14.32 -5.78
CA ALA A 10 -30.39 14.84 -5.90
C ALA A 10 -30.50 16.33 -5.51
N ILE A 11 -29.81 16.76 -4.45
CA ILE A 11 -29.92 18.12 -3.89
C ILE A 11 -28.89 19.08 -4.51
N SER A 12 -27.73 18.59 -4.97
CA SER A 12 -26.64 19.42 -5.48
C SER A 12 -27.04 20.22 -6.74
N PRO A 13 -26.78 21.55 -6.77
CA PRO A 13 -26.98 22.36 -7.96
C PRO A 13 -26.01 21.93 -9.07
N ARG A 14 -26.54 21.68 -10.27
CA ARG A 14 -25.76 21.23 -11.43
C ARG A 14 -25.45 22.38 -12.38
N SER A 15 -24.27 22.32 -12.99
CA SER A 15 -23.84 23.24 -14.04
C SER A 15 -23.18 22.42 -15.14
N TYR A 16 -23.62 22.64 -16.38
CA TYR A 16 -23.22 21.88 -17.57
C TYR A 16 -22.22 22.66 -18.44
N ASN A 17 -21.25 23.33 -17.81
CA ASN A 17 -20.18 24.02 -18.53
C ASN A 17 -19.12 23.00 -18.98
N LEU A 18 -18.73 23.02 -20.25
CA LEU A 18 -17.67 22.19 -20.84
C LEU A 18 -16.35 22.30 -20.05
N GLN A 19 -16.00 23.50 -19.57
CA GLN A 19 -14.79 23.73 -18.78
C GLN A 19 -14.79 23.00 -17.43
N LYS A 20 -15.96 22.68 -16.85
CA LYS A 20 -16.03 21.88 -15.61
C LYS A 20 -15.63 20.42 -15.82
N THR A 21 -15.64 19.95 -17.07
CA THR A 21 -15.28 18.58 -17.43
C THR A 21 -13.81 18.45 -17.83
N GLU A 22 -13.08 19.55 -17.90
CA GLU A 22 -11.66 19.55 -18.23
C GLU A 22 -10.79 19.31 -16.97
N PRO A 23 -9.64 18.61 -17.09
CA PRO A 23 -8.67 18.50 -16.02
C PRO A 23 -8.15 19.86 -15.58
N TYR A 24 -7.90 20.02 -14.28
CA TYR A 24 -7.36 21.27 -13.73
C TYR A 24 -5.86 21.41 -14.07
N GLU A 25 -5.52 22.49 -14.78
CA GLU A 25 -4.15 22.82 -15.21
C GLU A 25 -3.86 24.32 -14.95
N CYS A 26 -4.34 24.88 -13.84
CA CYS A 26 -4.12 26.31 -13.49
C CYS A 26 -4.50 27.32 -14.61
N GLY A 27 -5.45 26.97 -15.48
CA GLY A 27 -5.91 27.82 -16.58
C GLY A 27 -5.18 27.64 -17.92
N VAL A 28 -4.21 26.72 -18.02
CA VAL A 28 -3.63 26.33 -19.32
C VAL A 28 -4.31 25.10 -19.90
N PRO A 29 -4.47 24.99 -21.23
CA PRO A 29 -4.99 23.77 -21.83
C PRO A 29 -3.99 22.63 -21.61
N THR A 30 -4.49 21.43 -21.31
CA THR A 30 -3.67 20.22 -21.20
C THR A 30 -2.85 20.01 -22.49
N ARG A 31 -1.55 19.72 -22.35
CA ARG A 31 -0.67 19.45 -23.49
C ARG A 31 0.20 18.22 -23.21
N GLY A 32 0.32 17.34 -24.19
CA GLY A 32 1.19 16.17 -24.14
C GLY A 32 0.47 14.89 -23.71
N ASN A 33 1.25 13.81 -23.57
CA ASN A 33 0.76 12.51 -23.15
C ASN A 33 0.70 12.44 -21.62
N SER A 34 -0.33 11.80 -21.06
CA SER A 34 -0.44 11.57 -19.60
C SER A 34 0.56 10.54 -19.07
N TRP A 35 1.39 9.96 -19.93
CA TRP A 35 2.34 8.92 -19.58
C TRP A 35 3.61 9.55 -19.02
N MET A 36 3.80 9.40 -17.71
CA MET A 36 5.00 9.84 -17.02
C MET A 36 5.82 8.63 -16.56
N GLN A 37 7.14 8.74 -16.64
CA GLN A 37 8.04 7.76 -16.06
C GLN A 37 7.98 7.87 -14.54
N PHE A 38 7.41 6.87 -13.89
CA PHE A 38 7.41 6.78 -12.43
C PHE A 38 8.75 6.25 -11.93
N HIS A 39 9.17 6.73 -10.76
CA HIS A 39 10.37 6.24 -10.11
C HIS A 39 10.19 4.77 -9.71
N VAL A 40 11.20 3.93 -10.00
CA VAL A 40 11.19 2.49 -9.67
C VAL A 40 11.04 2.24 -8.16
N GLY A 41 11.38 3.22 -7.32
CA GLY A 41 11.23 3.17 -5.87
C GLY A 41 9.83 2.73 -5.44
N TYR A 42 8.75 3.22 -6.06
CA TYR A 42 7.38 2.85 -5.68
C TYR A 42 7.12 1.34 -5.83
N TYR A 43 7.68 0.72 -6.87
CA TYR A 43 7.57 -0.72 -7.10
C TYR A 43 8.36 -1.54 -6.08
N LEU A 44 9.57 -1.08 -5.71
CA LEU A 44 10.38 -1.74 -4.68
C LEU A 44 9.67 -1.74 -3.33
N PHE A 45 9.06 -0.62 -2.94
CA PHE A 45 8.25 -0.55 -1.72
C PHE A 45 7.04 -1.49 -1.79
N ALA A 46 6.33 -1.54 -2.93
CA ALA A 46 5.16 -2.38 -3.09
C ALA A 46 5.48 -3.88 -2.95
N ILE A 47 6.57 -4.36 -3.56
CA ILE A 47 6.99 -5.77 -3.41
C ILE A 47 7.43 -6.06 -1.98
N LEU A 48 8.23 -5.17 -1.39
CA LEU A 48 8.71 -5.36 -0.02
C LEU A 48 7.53 -5.44 0.95
N PHE A 49 6.56 -4.54 0.81
CA PHE A 49 5.32 -4.55 1.58
C PHE A 49 4.55 -5.85 1.38
N LEU A 50 4.34 -6.28 0.13
CA LEU A 50 3.63 -7.53 -0.18
C LEU A 50 4.31 -8.75 0.45
N MET A 51 5.64 -8.82 0.40
CA MET A 51 6.41 -9.90 1.00
C MET A 51 6.22 -9.95 2.52
N PHE A 52 6.36 -8.81 3.20
CA PHE A 52 6.13 -8.73 4.64
C PHE A 52 4.67 -9.03 5.01
N ASP A 53 3.70 -8.56 4.22
CA ASP A 53 2.27 -8.80 4.48
C ASP A 53 1.97 -10.30 4.47
N VAL A 54 2.46 -11.01 3.43
CA VAL A 54 2.35 -12.48 3.34
C VAL A 54 3.04 -13.18 4.53
N GLU A 55 4.20 -12.69 4.96
CA GLU A 55 4.88 -13.22 6.15
C GLU A 55 4.07 -13.02 7.43
N THR A 56 3.40 -11.87 7.59
CA THR A 56 2.52 -11.64 8.74
C THR A 56 1.26 -12.50 8.72
N VAL A 57 0.74 -12.86 7.53
CA VAL A 57 -0.38 -13.81 7.40
C VAL A 57 -0.04 -15.14 8.08
N PHE A 58 1.21 -15.61 7.99
CA PHE A 58 1.66 -16.83 8.68
C PHE A 58 1.73 -16.70 10.21
N LEU A 59 1.88 -15.47 10.73
CA LEU A 59 1.89 -15.23 12.18
C LEU A 59 0.50 -15.43 12.80
N PHE A 60 -0.59 -15.20 12.06
CA PHE A 60 -1.94 -15.29 12.63
C PHE A 60 -2.34 -16.71 13.07
N PRO A 61 -2.22 -17.77 12.25
CA PRO A 61 -2.53 -19.13 12.70
C PRO A 61 -1.68 -19.52 13.90
N TRP A 62 -0.38 -19.22 13.89
CA TRP A 62 0.50 -19.48 15.02
C TRP A 62 0.04 -18.75 16.29
N ALA A 63 -0.33 -17.47 16.19
CA ALA A 63 -0.80 -16.67 17.33
C ALA A 63 -2.08 -17.25 17.95
N VAL A 64 -2.99 -17.80 17.13
CA VAL A 64 -4.23 -18.43 17.60
C VAL A 64 -3.95 -19.71 18.39
N ILE A 65 -3.00 -20.53 17.95
CA ILE A 65 -2.68 -21.83 18.59
C ILE A 65 -1.47 -21.78 19.54
N ALA A 66 -0.88 -20.60 19.77
CA ALA A 66 0.39 -20.42 20.48
C ALA A 66 0.43 -21.11 21.86
N ARG A 67 -0.69 -21.09 22.59
CA ARG A 67 -0.81 -21.75 23.90
C ARG A 67 -0.67 -23.27 23.84
N ASN A 68 -1.07 -23.89 22.74
CA ASN A 68 -1.06 -25.35 22.57
C ASN A 68 0.29 -25.88 22.08
N LEU A 69 1.11 -25.04 21.42
CA LEU A 69 2.40 -25.45 20.84
C LEU A 69 3.56 -25.50 21.86
N GLY A 70 3.40 -24.90 23.04
CA GLY A 70 4.44 -24.88 24.08
C GLY A 70 5.78 -24.28 23.61
N GLY A 71 6.89 -24.73 24.19
CA GLY A 71 8.23 -24.20 23.89
C GLY A 71 8.71 -24.42 22.45
N ALA A 72 8.22 -25.46 21.77
CA ALA A 72 8.53 -25.70 20.36
C ALA A 72 7.91 -24.62 19.45
N GLY A 73 6.68 -24.18 19.73
CA GLY A 73 6.07 -23.06 19.02
C GLY A 73 6.80 -21.74 19.23
N LEU A 74 7.34 -21.53 20.43
CA LEU A 74 8.10 -20.32 20.75
C LEU A 74 9.44 -20.28 20.00
N THR A 75 10.15 -21.39 19.90
CA THR A 75 11.42 -21.45 19.15
C THR A 75 11.20 -21.27 17.65
N ALA A 76 10.14 -21.87 17.09
CA ALA A 76 9.76 -21.71 15.69
C ALA A 76 9.45 -20.25 15.34
N ILE A 77 8.66 -19.54 16.16
CA ILE A 77 8.34 -18.14 15.90
C ILE A 77 9.56 -17.23 16.05
N LEU A 78 10.44 -17.52 17.01
CA LEU A 78 11.64 -16.72 17.23
C LEU A 78 12.55 -16.82 16.01
N PHE A 79 12.73 -18.02 15.47
CA PHE A 79 13.50 -18.25 14.25
C PHE A 79 12.86 -17.55 13.03
N PHE A 80 11.54 -17.62 12.90
CA PHE A 80 10.81 -16.92 11.84
C PHE A 80 10.99 -15.40 11.93
N LEU A 81 10.85 -14.81 13.12
CA LEU A 81 11.05 -13.37 13.34
C LEU A 81 12.48 -12.93 13.02
N ILE A 82 13.49 -13.75 13.33
CA ILE A 82 14.89 -13.45 12.97
C ILE A 82 15.04 -13.32 11.45
N ILE A 83 14.41 -14.21 10.67
CA ILE A 83 14.44 -14.15 9.21
C ILE A 83 13.80 -12.85 8.71
N LEU A 84 12.66 -12.43 9.27
CA LEU A 84 12.01 -11.15 8.91
C LEU A 84 12.91 -9.95 9.15
N VAL A 85 13.53 -9.90 10.34
CA VAL A 85 14.42 -8.80 10.73
C VAL A 85 15.65 -8.76 9.82
N LEU A 86 16.21 -9.91 9.45
CA LEU A 86 17.32 -9.99 8.51
C LEU A 86 16.93 -9.52 7.10
N GLY A 87 15.74 -9.91 6.62
CA GLY A 87 15.19 -9.44 5.35
C GLY A 87 15.04 -7.91 5.32
N LEU A 88 14.51 -7.33 6.40
CA LEU A 88 14.37 -5.88 6.55
C LEU A 88 15.73 -5.18 6.62
N ALA A 89 16.67 -5.70 7.42
CA ALA A 89 18.00 -5.15 7.56
C ALA A 89 18.76 -5.15 6.22
N TYR A 90 18.61 -6.21 5.43
CA TYR A 90 19.18 -6.27 4.09
C TYR A 90 18.57 -5.23 3.14
N ALA A 91 17.24 -5.11 3.11
CA ALA A 91 16.54 -4.12 2.29
C ALA A 91 16.96 -2.68 2.65
N TRP A 92 17.12 -2.39 3.95
CA TRP A 92 17.64 -1.11 4.43
C TRP A 92 19.08 -0.88 3.96
N ARG A 93 19.98 -1.84 4.15
CA ARG A 93 21.38 -1.73 3.71
C ARG A 93 21.52 -1.48 2.21
N LYS A 94 20.61 -2.01 1.40
CA LYS A 94 20.56 -1.78 -0.06
C LYS A 94 19.94 -0.44 -0.46
N GLY A 95 19.44 0.34 0.50
CA GLY A 95 18.79 1.62 0.22
C GLY A 95 17.44 1.49 -0.46
N ALA A 96 16.81 0.31 -0.45
CA ALA A 96 15.48 0.10 -1.03
C ALA A 96 14.39 0.93 -0.32
N LEU A 97 14.67 1.35 0.93
CA LEU A 97 13.81 2.18 1.76
C LEU A 97 14.14 3.69 1.67
N ILE A 98 15.13 4.09 0.87
CA ILE A 98 15.55 5.49 0.76
C ILE A 98 14.74 6.15 -0.36
N TRP A 99 14.02 7.20 0.00
CA TRP A 99 13.32 8.05 -0.96
C TRP A 99 14.26 9.18 -1.41
N LYS A 100 14.44 9.32 -2.72
CA LYS A 100 15.18 10.41 -3.37
C LYS A 100 14.26 11.08 -4.37
#